data_AF-A0A946PHX8-F1
#
_entry.id   AF-A0A946PHX8-F1
#
_cell.length_a   1.000
_cell.length_b   1.000
_cell.length_c   1.000
_cell.angle_alpha   90.00
_cell.angle_beta   90.00
_cell.angle_gamma   90.00
#
_symmetry.space_group_name_H-M   'P 1'
#
loop_
_entity.id
_entity.type
_entity.pdbx_description
1 polymer ?
#
loop_
_entity_poly.entity_id
_entity_poly.type
_entity_poly.pdbx_seq_one_letter_code
_entity_poly.pdbx_strand_id
1 'polypeptide(L)' 'EPACAAVCPVDCCVDDEDNVETEEELMAKKERLHA' A
#
# COMPACT_ATOMS: atom_id res chain seq x y z
N GLU A 1 -3.70 2.22 6.94
CA GLU A 1 -2.51 1.36 7.16
C GLU A 1 -2.66 0.05 6.40
N PRO A 2 -1.55 -0.52 5.90
CA PRO A 2 -1.57 -1.74 5.11
C PRO A 2 -1.74 -2.99 5.99
N ALA A 3 -2.57 -3.94 5.54
CA ALA A 3 -2.86 -5.16 6.29
C ALA A 3 -1.62 -6.06 6.48
N CYS A 4 -0.64 -5.99 5.57
CA CYS A 4 0.60 -6.77 5.68
C CYS A 4 1.52 -6.26 6.82
N ALA A 5 1.67 -4.94 6.98
CA ALA A 5 2.52 -4.38 8.03
C ALA A 5 1.98 -4.71 9.42
N ALA A 6 0.66 -4.72 9.61
CA ALA A 6 0.02 -5.02 10.89
C ALA A 6 0.35 -6.42 11.45
N VAL A 7 0.75 -7.37 10.60
CA VAL A 7 1.07 -8.75 11.00
C VAL A 7 2.54 -9.12 10.81
N CYS A 8 3.37 -8.17 10.34
CA CYS A 8 4.77 -8.45 10.02
C CYS A 8 5.57 -8.72 11.31
N PRO A 9 6.12 -9.94 11.52
CA PRO A 9 6.78 -10.31 12.79
C PRO A 9 8.12 -9.62 13.00
N VAL A 10 8.67 -9.00 11.95
CA VAL A 10 10.01 -8.39 11.92
C VAL A 10 9.99 -6.95 11.41
N ASP A 11 8.79 -6.37 11.23
CA ASP A 11 8.58 -4.98 10.79
C ASP A 11 9.37 -4.58 9.53
N CYS A 12 9.43 -5.47 8.54
CA CYS A 12 10.16 -5.22 7.29
C CYS A 12 9.31 -4.56 6.18
N CYS A 13 8.05 -4.23 6.43
CA CYS A 13 7.15 -3.62 5.45
C CYS A 13 7.18 -2.09 5.59
N VAL A 14 8.19 -1.47 4.99
CA VAL A 14 8.39 -0.01 4.95
C VAL A 14 7.92 0.59 3.64
N ASP A 15 7.76 1.91 3.59
CA ASP A 15 7.36 2.63 2.37
C ASP A 15 8.43 2.54 1.27
N ASP A 16 7.97 2.45 0.03
CA ASP A 16 8.82 2.41 -1.15
C ASP A 16 9.05 3.83 -1.69
N GLU A 17 10.29 4.33 -1.56
CA GLU A 17 10.67 5.68 -2.00
C GLU A 17 10.59 5.87 -3.53
N ASP A 18 10.70 4.79 -4.31
CA ASP A 18 10.60 4.85 -5.77
C ASP A 18 9.13 4.87 -6.24
N ASN A 19 8.18 4.52 -5.37
CA ASN A 19 6.76 4.35 -5.68
C ASN A 19 5.85 5.08 -4.69
N VAL A 20 6.13 6.36 -4.45
CA VAL A 20 5.27 7.21 -3.62
C VAL A 20 3.98 7.55 -4.36
N GLU A 21 2.83 7.22 -3.76
CA GLU A 21 1.50 7.47 -4.33
C GLU A 21 0.64 8.28 -3.34
N THR A 22 -0.24 9.11 -3.88
CA THR A 22 -1.28 9.81 -3.11
C THR A 22 -2.44 8.88 -2.78
N GLU A 23 -3.24 9.23 -1.77
CA GLU A 23 -4.43 8.45 -1.39
C GLU A 23 -5.43 8.33 -2.55
N GLU A 24 -5.57 9.38 -3.36
CA GLU A 24 -6.43 9.38 -4.55
C GLU A 24 -5.95 8.36 -5.60
N GLU A 25 -4.64 8.31 -5.87
CA GLU A 25 -4.03 7.34 -6.79
C GLU A 25 -4.20 5.89 -6.31
N LEU A 26 -3.99 5.66 -5.01
CA LEU A 26 -4.19 4.35 -4.38
C LEU A 26 -5.64 3.87 -4.49
N MET A 27 -6.61 4.76 -4.27
CA MET A 27 -8.03 4.43 -4.37
C MET A 27 -8.46 4.17 -5.81
N ALA A 28 -8.01 4.98 -6.77
CA ALA A 28 -8.26 4.72 -8.19
C ALA A 28 -7.64 3.39 -8.66
N LYS A 29 -6.42 3.06 -8.19
CA LYS A 29 -5.77 1.77 -8.46
C LYS A 29 -6.57 0.60 -7.88
N LYS A 30 -7.11 0.75 -6.66
CA LYS A 30 -7.98 -0.24 -6.03
C LYS A 30 -9.23 -0.50 -6.86
N GLU A 31 -9.92 0.55 -7.31
CA GLU A 31 -11.13 0.41 -8.14
C GLU A 31 -10.83 -0.33 -9.45
N ARG A 32 -9.73 0.02 -10.13
CA ARG A 32 -9.29 -0.64 -11.37
C ARG A 32 -9.01 -2.13 -11.20
N LEU A 33 -8.44 -2.54 -10.07
CA LEU A 33 -8.07 -3.94 -9.81
C LEU A 33 -9.28 -4.83 -9.45
N HIS A 34 -10.42 -4.24 -9.10
CA HIS A 34 -11.64 -4.96 -8.70
C HIS A 34 -12.83 -4.71 -9.64
N ALA A 35 -12.55 -4.26 -10.87
CA ALA A 35 -13.55 -4.04 -11.91
C ALA A 35 -14.09 -5.35 -12.51
#